data_AF-A0A9E5VUD5-F1
#
_entry.id   AF-A0A9E5VUD5-F1
#
_cell.length_a   1.000
_cell.length_b   1.000
_cell.length_c   1.000
_cell.angle_alpha   90.00
_cell.angle_beta   90.00
_cell.angle_gamma   90.00
#
_symmetry.space_group_name_H-M   'P 1'
#
loop_
_entity.id
_entity.type
_entity.pdbx_description
1 polymer ?
#
loop_
_entity_poly.entity_id
_entity_poly.type
_entity_poly.pdbx_seq_one_letter_code
_entity_poly.pdbx_strand_id
1 'polypeptide(L)' 'MLVQGKESVLIDASPDLAAQLERERIERLDRIFITHWHTDHVAGLPELAEPSALCRWPPL' A
#
# COMPACT_ATOMS: atom_id res chain seq x y z
N MET A 1 -6.59 4.99 -2.12
CA MET A 1 -5.73 5.57 -1.06
C MET A 1 -6.41 6.79 -0.45
N LEU A 2 -6.26 6.98 0.86
CA LEU A 2 -6.62 8.21 1.56
C LEU A 2 -5.37 8.81 2.21
N VAL A 3 -5.21 10.13 2.13
CA VAL A 3 -4.13 10.88 2.79
C VAL A 3 -4.76 11.92 3.70
N GLN A 4 -4.48 11.87 4.99
CA GLN A 4 -4.98 12.82 5.99
C GLN A 4 -3.81 13.45 6.74
N GLY A 5 -3.52 14.72 6.45
CA GLY A 5 -2.37 15.41 7.02
C GLY A 5 -1.06 14.76 6.57
N LYS A 6 -0.40 14.05 7.47
CA LYS A 6 0.85 13.30 7.21
C LYS A 6 0.66 11.79 7.15
N GLU A 7 -0.53 11.28 7.45
CA GLU A 7 -0.80 9.85 7.47
C GLU A 7 -1.34 9.38 6.10
N SER A 8 -0.78 8.29 5.58
CA SER A 8 -1.25 7.62 4.36
C SER A 8 -1.87 6.26 4.66
N VAL A 9 -3.07 6.04 4.14
CA VAL A 9 -3.84 4.80 4.30
C VAL A 9 -4.14 4.20 2.93
N LEU A 10 -3.63 3.00 2.70
CA LEU A 10 -4.01 2.17 1.55
C LEU A 10 -5.34 1.48 1.86
N ILE A 11 -6.28 1.54 0.92
CA ILE A 11 -7.52 0.74 0.95
C ILE A 11 -7.41 -0.20 -0.23
N ASP A 12 -7.32 -1.49 0.06
CA ASP A 12 -7.05 -2.58 -0.87
C ASP A 12 -5.71 -2.51 -1.62
N ALA A 13 -5.13 -3.67 -1.86
CA ALA A 13 -3.88 -3.86 -2.57
C ALA A 13 -4.17 -4.58 -3.90
N SER A 14 -4.67 -3.82 -4.87
CA SER A 14 -4.99 -4.37 -6.20
C SER A 14 -3.72 -4.81 -6.95
N PRO A 15 -3.84 -5.64 -7.99
CA PRO A 15 -2.70 -6.05 -8.83
C PRO A 15 -1.90 -4.87 -9.41
N ASP A 16 -2.51 -3.69 -9.54
CA ASP A 16 -1.89 -2.50 -10.12
C ASP A 16 -1.14 -1.63 -9.09
N LEU A 17 -1.02 -2.09 -7.83
CA LEU A 17 -0.53 -1.28 -6.72
C LEU A 17 0.80 -0.59 -7.01
N ALA A 18 1.79 -1.30 -7.56
CA ALA A 18 3.11 -0.72 -7.87
C ALA A 18 3.00 0.47 -8.83
N ALA A 19 2.25 0.32 -9.92
CA ALA A 19 2.04 1.39 -10.90
C ALA A 19 1.27 2.57 -10.30
N GLN A 20 0.34 2.31 -9.37
CA GLN A 20 -0.37 3.36 -8.64
C GLN A 20 0.56 4.11 -7.68
N LEU A 21 1.38 3.41 -6.90
CA LEU A 21 2.33 4.02 -5.97
C LEU A 21 3.34 4.91 -6.71
N GLU A 22 3.87 4.43 -7.84
CA GLU A 22 4.80 5.19 -8.68
C GLU A 22 4.13 6.44 -9.28
N ARG A 23 2.95 6.29 -9.90
CA ARG A 23 2.21 7.40 -10.53
C ARG A 23 1.91 8.52 -9.53
N GLU A 24 1.53 8.15 -8.32
CA GLU A 24 1.15 9.10 -7.27
C GLU A 24 2.36 9.54 -6.41
N ARG A 25 3.57 9.04 -6.69
CA ARG A 25 4.81 9.29 -5.92
C ARG A 25 4.64 9.03 -4.42
N ILE A 26 4.00 7.91 -4.09
CA ILE A 26 3.76 7.52 -2.70
C ILE A 26 4.96 6.74 -2.18
N GLU A 27 5.72 7.41 -1.34
CA GLU A 27 6.94 6.87 -0.73
C GLU A 27 6.73 6.28 0.67
N ARG A 28 5.50 6.26 1.17
CA ARG A 28 5.25 5.70 2.50
C ARG A 28 3.78 5.36 2.63
N LEU A 29 3.52 4.19 3.20
CA LEU A 29 2.20 3.79 3.68
C LEU A 29 2.28 3.59 5.19
N ASP A 30 1.42 4.26 5.94
CA ASP A 30 1.35 4.07 7.39
C ASP A 30 0.42 2.92 7.77
N ARG A 31 -0.66 2.74 7.00
CA ARG A 31 -1.70 1.74 7.28
C ARG A 31 -2.26 1.13 6.00
N ILE A 32 -2.71 -0.11 6.10
CA ILE A 32 -3.40 -0.84 5.03
C ILE A 32 -4.72 -1.35 5.59
N PHE A 33 -5.80 -1.15 4.85
CA PHE A 33 -7.11 -1.71 5.14
C PHE A 33 -7.57 -2.54 3.95
N ILE A 34 -7.75 -3.84 4.16
CA ILE A 34 -8.29 -4.77 3.15
C ILE A 34 -9.78 -4.93 3.41
N THR A 35 -10.60 -4.61 2.41
CA THR A 35 -12.06 -4.68 2.51
C THR A 35 -12.56 -6.12 2.55
N HIS A 36 -12.01 -6.99 1.69
CA HIS A 36 -12.32 -8.41 1.61
C HIS A 36 -11.25 -9.19 0.82
N TRP A 37 -11.34 -10.53 0.84
CA TRP A 37 -10.31 -11.45 0.32
C TRP A 37 -10.59 -11.94 -1.11
N HIS A 38 -10.80 -11.02 -2.03
CA HIS A 38 -10.77 -11.34 -3.46
C HIS A 38 -9.45 -10.88 -4.09
N THR A 39 -9.05 -11.57 -5.16
CA THR A 39 -7.75 -11.36 -5.83
C THR A 39 -7.53 -9.91 -6.25
N ASP A 40 -8.57 -9.23 -6.72
CA ASP A 40 -8.55 -7.83 -7.12
C ASP A 40 -8.28 -6.85 -5.96
N HIS A 41 -8.35 -7.31 -4.71
CA HIS A 41 -8.08 -6.51 -3.52
C HIS A 41 -6.79 -6.91 -2.77
N VAL A 42 -6.19 -8.06 -3.09
CA VAL A 42 -5.05 -8.60 -2.31
C VAL A 42 -3.83 -8.99 -3.14
N ALA A 43 -3.95 -9.10 -4.45
CA ALA A 43 -2.85 -9.56 -5.31
C ALA A 43 -1.64 -8.62 -5.34
N GLY A 44 -1.80 -7.34 -5.00
CA GLY A 44 -0.73 -6.36 -4.91
C GLY A 44 0.04 -6.36 -3.58
N LEU A 45 -0.37 -7.16 -2.58
CA LEU A 45 0.31 -7.20 -1.28
C LEU A 45 1.82 -7.54 -1.37
N PRO A 46 2.30 -8.44 -2.25
CA PRO A 46 3.72 -8.73 -2.39
C PRO A 46 4.57 -7.50 -2.75
N GLU A 47 4.02 -6.52 -3.47
CA GLU A 47 4.71 -5.26 -3.80
C GLU A 47 5.11 -4.45 -2.55
N LEU A 48 4.40 -4.65 -1.44
CA LEU A 48 4.69 -3.98 -0.17
C LEU A 48 5.81 -4.66 0.63
N ALA A 49 6.23 -5.86 0.22
CA ALA A 49 7.33 -6.61 0.84
C ALA A 49 8.69 -6.34 0.18
N GLU A 50 8.73 -5.65 -0.97
CA GLU A 50 9.96 -5.30 -1.65
C GLU A 50 10.74 -4.21 -0.88
N PRO A 51 12.01 -4.42 -0.50
CA PRO A 51 12.80 -3.47 0.29
C PRO A 51 13.06 -2.11 -0.38
N SER A 52 12.93 -2.04 -1.69
CA SER A 52 12.95 -0.78 -2.46
C SER A 52 11.70 0.06 -2.24
N ALA A 53 10.60 -0.54 -1.80
CA ALA A 53 9.34 0.10 -1.49
C ALA A 53 9.20 0.35 0.02
N LEU A 54 9.84 1.42 0.50
CA LEU A 54 9.13 2.54 1.14
C LEU A 54 8.33 2.30 2.45
N CYS A 55 8.30 1.09 3.00
CA CYS A 55 7.53 0.76 4.19
C CYS A 55 8.46 0.26 5.30
N ARG A 56 8.86 1.17 6.20
CA ARG A 56 9.39 0.77 7.50
C ARG A 56 8.22 0.31 8.35
N TRP A 57 8.02 -0.99 8.46
CA TRP A 57 7.09 -1.54 9.44
C TRP A 57 7.52 -1.10 10.84
N PRO A 58 6.63 -0.49 11.65
CA PRO A 58 6.99 -0.14 13.02
C PRO A 58 7.32 -1.44 13.80
N PRO A 59 8.40 -1.45 14.60
CA PRO A 59 8.68 -2.60 15.45
C PRO A 59 7.50 -2.85 16.40
N LEU A 60 7.21 -4.12 16.64
CA LEU A 60 6.20 -4.57 17.61
C LEU A 60 6.50 -4.03 19.02
#